data_AF-A0A9P3WEM5-F1
#
_entry.id   AF-A0A9P3WEM5-F1
#
_cell.length_a   1.000
_cell.length_b   1.000
_cell.length_c   1.000
_cell.angle_alpha   90.00
_cell.angle_beta   90.00
_cell.angle_gamma   90.00
#
_symmetry.space_group_name_H-M   'P 1'
#
loop_
_entity.id
_entity.type
_entity.pdbx_description
1 polymer ?
#
loop_
_entity_poly.entity_id
_entity_poly.type
_entity_poly.pdbx_seq_one_letter_code
_entity_poly.pdbx_strand_id
1 'polypeptide(L)'
;MIELINSTEFWSGLIGAVIGGLFTLWGTLIEGNRERKTKEDDLLTKKINILKGVKTEIELITALYNQRMNSHINNYKDGQILDVYFLITQNNFVFYESNAEFISELDENVLKDVVRFYITAKSLIDTFNTNNTNINKISEIAIKIAEEPMNESYRGLLAAYTNIASQYAPMIIEINNETLRCQQQVILSINREIEKLEK
;
A
#
# COMPACT_ATOMS: atom_id res chain seq x y z
N MET A 1 54.28 -30.28 59.56
CA MET A 1 53.88 -28.87 59.36
C MET A 1 53.55 -28.66 57.88
N ILE A 2 52.63 -29.45 57.34
CA ILE A 2 52.18 -29.41 55.95
C ILE A 2 50.72 -29.84 56.00
N GLU A 3 49.78 -28.89 56.04
CA GLU A 3 48.35 -29.13 55.77
C GLU A 3 47.50 -27.84 55.80
N LEU A 4 48.03 -26.72 56.28
CA LEU A 4 47.25 -25.47 56.41
C LEU A 4 47.25 -24.53 55.19
N ILE A 5 47.97 -24.85 54.10
CA ILE A 5 48.16 -23.91 52.96
C ILE A 5 47.21 -24.21 51.77
N ASN A 6 46.66 -25.43 51.65
CA ASN A 6 45.85 -25.79 50.46
C ASN A 6 44.35 -25.46 50.57
N SER A 7 43.80 -25.34 51.79
CA SER A 7 42.37 -25.09 51.97
C SER A 7 42.01 -23.62 51.69
N THR A 8 42.83 -22.67 52.13
CA THR A 8 42.61 -21.23 51.92
C THR A 8 42.69 -20.84 50.44
N GLU A 9 43.64 -21.39 49.69
CA GLU A 9 43.74 -21.15 48.23
C GLU A 9 42.54 -21.76 47.48
N PHE A 10 42.14 -22.99 47.82
CA PHE A 10 40.96 -23.64 47.23
C PHE A 10 39.66 -22.88 47.54
N TRP A 11 39.44 -22.49 48.80
CA TRP A 11 38.26 -21.72 49.21
C TRP A 11 38.26 -20.30 48.62
N SER A 12 39.42 -19.65 48.49
CA SER A 12 39.53 -18.34 47.85
C SER A 12 39.25 -18.39 46.34
N GLY A 13 39.72 -19.43 45.65
CA GLY A 13 39.43 -19.67 44.23
C GLY A 13 37.95 -20.00 43.98
N LEU A 14 37.33 -20.76 44.89
CA LEU A 14 35.90 -21.10 44.82
C LEU A 14 35.01 -19.87 45.06
N ILE A 15 35.36 -19.03 46.04
CA ILE A 15 34.69 -17.75 46.29
C ILE A 15 34.85 -16.80 45.09
N GLY A 16 36.06 -16.70 44.52
CA GLY A 16 36.32 -15.90 43.33
C GLY A 16 35.53 -16.36 42.11
N ALA A 17 35.40 -17.67 41.89
CA ALA A 17 34.61 -18.25 40.79
C ALA A 17 33.10 -18.01 40.97
N VAL A 18 32.58 -18.10 42.20
CA VAL A 18 31.17 -17.80 42.49
C VAL A 18 30.87 -16.32 42.27
N ILE A 19 31.74 -15.43 42.75
CA ILE A 19 31.57 -13.98 42.56
C ILE A 19 31.69 -13.62 41.07
N GLY A 20 32.70 -14.15 40.37
CA GLY A 20 32.87 -13.94 38.93
C GLY A 20 31.69 -14.48 38.10
N GLY A 21 31.14 -15.63 38.48
CA GLY A 21 29.93 -16.20 37.88
C GLY A 21 28.70 -15.33 38.08
N LEU A 22 28.50 -14.78 39.28
CA LEU A 22 27.39 -13.86 39.60
C LEU A 22 27.48 -12.54 38.82
N PHE A 23 28.67 -11.95 38.70
CA PHE A 23 28.87 -10.75 37.89
C PHE A 23 28.66 -11.01 36.40
N THR A 24 29.07 -12.18 35.89
CA THR A 24 28.82 -12.57 34.51
C THR A 24 27.32 -12.72 34.22
N LEU A 25 26.58 -13.33 35.14
CA LEU A 25 25.13 -13.52 35.03
C LEU A 25 24.35 -12.20 35.12
N TRP A 26 24.80 -11.27 35.97
CA TRP A 26 24.26 -9.90 36.00
C TRP A 26 24.57 -9.12 34.73
N GLY A 27 25.78 -9.23 34.19
CA GLY A 27 26.16 -8.63 32.92
C GLY A 27 25.26 -9.08 31.77
N THR A 28 25.05 -10.39 31.62
CA THR A 28 24.22 -10.95 30.56
C THR A 28 22.73 -10.62 30.71
N LEU A 29 22.20 -10.52 31.94
CA LEU A 29 20.81 -10.09 32.18
C LEU A 29 20.60 -8.61 31.84
N ILE A 30 21.54 -7.74 32.19
CA ILE A 30 21.48 -6.30 31.86
C ILE A 30 21.63 -6.10 30.35
N GLU A 31 22.57 -6.81 29.72
CA GLU A 31 22.82 -6.74 28.29
C GLU A 31 21.65 -7.32 27.49
N GLY A 32 21.06 -8.44 27.93
CA GLY A 32 19.85 -9.00 27.34
C GLY A 32 18.62 -8.10 27.46
N ASN A 33 18.47 -7.38 28.59
CA ASN A 33 17.42 -6.37 28.73
C ASN A 33 17.66 -5.14 27.85
N ARG A 34 18.91 -4.73 27.64
CA ARG A 34 19.27 -3.64 26.73
C ARG A 34 19.02 -4.02 25.28
N GLU A 35 19.41 -5.23 24.88
CA GLU A 35 19.20 -5.75 23.53
C GLU A 35 17.70 -5.91 23.21
N ARG A 36 16.87 -6.30 24.18
CA ARG A 36 15.40 -6.33 24.03
C ARG A 36 14.83 -4.94 23.78
N LYS A 37 15.22 -3.94 24.58
CA LYS A 37 14.78 -2.56 24.39
C LYS A 37 15.20 -2.00 23.04
N THR A 38 16.46 -2.22 22.63
CA THR A 38 16.93 -1.80 21.32
C THR A 38 16.15 -2.47 20.18
N LYS A 39 15.82 -3.76 20.30
CA LYS A 39 14.98 -4.46 19.31
C LYS A 39 13.55 -3.91 19.26
N GLU A 40 12.96 -3.55 20.41
CA GLU A 40 11.64 -2.93 20.47
C GLU A 40 11.66 -1.54 19.81
N ASP A 41 12.66 -0.71 20.10
CA ASP A 41 12.86 0.61 19.49
C ASP A 41 13.08 0.51 17.96
N ASP A 42 13.88 -0.46 17.51
CA ASP A 42 14.13 -0.73 16.10
C ASP A 42 12.84 -1.17 15.38
N LEU A 43 12.02 -2.01 16.02
CA LEU A 43 10.73 -2.44 15.49
C LEU A 43 9.74 -1.28 15.37
N LEU A 44 9.65 -0.42 16.38
CA LEU A 44 8.80 0.78 16.36
C LEU A 44 9.24 1.73 15.23
N THR A 45 10.54 1.99 15.14
CA THR A 45 11.13 2.83 14.09
C THR A 45 10.82 2.27 12.70
N LYS A 46 10.95 0.95 12.54
CA LYS A 46 10.61 0.26 11.28
C LYS A 46 9.13 0.40 10.94
N LYS A 47 8.21 0.19 11.88
CA LYS A 47 6.76 0.36 11.66
C LYS A 47 6.42 1.78 11.23
N ILE A 48 6.96 2.79 11.90
CA ILE A 48 6.77 4.20 11.55
C ILE A 48 7.27 4.49 10.13
N ASN A 49 8.47 4.01 9.78
CA ASN A 49 9.04 4.23 8.45
C ASN A 49 8.21 3.56 7.33
N ILE A 50 7.69 2.36 7.58
CA ILE A 50 6.80 1.67 6.63
C ILE A 50 5.49 2.45 6.47
N LEU A 51 4.88 2.91 7.55
CA LEU A 51 3.67 3.73 7.49
C LEU A 51 3.90 5.04 6.71
N LYS A 52 5.04 5.71 6.94
CA LYS A 52 5.45 6.91 6.18
C LYS A 52 5.59 6.58 4.69
N GLY A 53 6.25 5.48 4.35
CA GLY A 53 6.41 5.05 2.96
C GLY A 53 5.10 4.69 2.26
N VAL A 54 4.20 3.95 2.92
CA VAL A 54 2.84 3.65 2.40
C VAL A 54 2.08 4.94 2.16
N LYS A 55 2.08 5.87 3.12
CA LYS A 55 1.43 7.18 2.95
C LYS A 55 1.99 7.93 1.73
N THR A 56 3.31 8.00 1.59
CA THR A 56 3.96 8.67 0.45
C THR A 56 3.59 8.02 -0.89
N GLU A 57 3.54 6.69 -0.96
CA GLU A 57 3.10 5.97 -2.16
C GLU A 57 1.65 6.36 -2.54
N ILE A 58 0.74 6.33 -1.57
CA ILE A 58 -0.67 6.70 -1.75
C ILE A 58 -0.78 8.15 -2.27
N GLU A 59 -0.10 9.10 -1.62
CA GLU A 59 -0.12 10.52 -1.99
C GLU A 59 0.41 10.75 -3.42
N LEU A 60 1.54 10.14 -3.79
CA LEU A 60 2.16 10.33 -5.10
C LEU A 60 1.32 9.70 -6.23
N ILE A 61 0.79 8.49 -6.02
CA ILE A 61 -0.06 7.84 -7.02
C ILE A 61 -1.34 8.63 -7.23
N THR A 62 -2.01 9.05 -6.15
CA THR A 62 -3.23 9.86 -6.25
C THR A 62 -2.96 11.22 -6.88
N ALA A 63 -1.84 11.88 -6.57
CA ALA A 63 -1.45 13.13 -7.21
C ALA A 63 -1.23 12.98 -8.72
N LEU A 64 -0.49 11.95 -9.14
CA LEU A 64 -0.24 11.66 -10.55
C LEU A 64 -1.53 11.33 -11.30
N TYR A 65 -2.41 10.53 -10.68
CA TYR A 65 -3.73 10.22 -11.21
C TYR A 65 -4.56 11.49 -11.41
N ASN A 66 -4.68 12.33 -10.38
CA ASN A 66 -5.46 13.57 -10.43
C ASN A 66 -4.91 14.55 -11.47
N GLN A 67 -3.58 14.66 -11.63
CA GLN A 67 -2.98 15.51 -12.65
C GLN A 67 -3.44 15.12 -14.06
N ARG A 68 -3.67 13.84 -14.31
CA ARG A 68 -4.05 13.32 -15.63
C ARG A 68 -5.56 13.29 -15.83
N MET A 69 -6.33 12.86 -14.83
CA MET A 69 -7.74 12.48 -15.01
C MET A 69 -8.75 13.51 -14.52
N ASN A 70 -8.36 14.41 -13.60
CA ASN A 70 -9.31 15.28 -12.90
C ASN A 70 -10.09 16.20 -13.86
N SER A 71 -9.44 16.73 -14.90
CA SER A 71 -10.13 17.54 -15.93
C SER A 71 -11.15 16.73 -16.73
N HIS A 72 -10.85 15.48 -17.07
CA HIS A 72 -11.76 14.61 -17.84
C HIS A 72 -12.98 14.23 -17.01
N ILE A 73 -12.77 13.90 -15.73
CA ILE A 73 -13.84 13.52 -14.81
C ILE A 73 -14.74 14.72 -14.51
N ASN A 74 -14.18 15.89 -14.21
CA ASN A 74 -14.98 17.07 -13.84
C ASN A 74 -15.78 17.66 -15.01
N ASN A 75 -15.32 17.46 -16.24
CA ASN A 75 -16.00 17.96 -17.44
C ASN A 75 -16.95 16.94 -18.07
N TYR A 76 -17.06 15.73 -17.49
CA TYR A 76 -17.98 14.71 -17.96
C TYR A 76 -19.43 15.19 -17.93
N LYS A 77 -20.20 14.79 -18.94
CA LYS A 77 -21.64 15.04 -19.03
C LYS A 77 -22.37 13.71 -19.18
N ASP A 78 -23.47 13.57 -18.44
CA ASP A 78 -24.27 12.36 -18.46
C ASP A 78 -24.68 11.94 -19.87
N GLY A 79 -24.53 10.63 -20.13
CA GLY A 79 -24.84 10.01 -21.42
C GLY A 79 -23.73 10.10 -22.46
N GLN A 80 -22.62 10.78 -22.18
CA GLN A 80 -21.45 10.77 -23.05
C GLN A 80 -20.54 9.57 -22.76
N ILE A 81 -19.70 9.22 -23.73
CA ILE A 81 -18.59 8.31 -23.47
C ILE A 81 -17.48 9.07 -22.75
N LEU A 82 -16.78 8.40 -21.83
CA LEU A 82 -15.54 8.93 -21.28
C LEU A 82 -14.39 8.55 -22.21
N ASP A 83 -14.17 9.37 -23.23
CA ASP A 83 -13.11 9.19 -24.23
C ASP A 83 -11.76 9.70 -23.69
N VAL A 84 -11.25 8.99 -22.67
CA VAL A 84 -9.91 9.22 -22.12
C VAL A 84 -9.18 7.90 -22.07
N TYR A 85 -7.99 7.88 -22.67
CA TYR A 85 -7.14 6.70 -22.67
C TYR A 85 -6.18 6.77 -21.48
N PHE A 86 -6.51 6.06 -20.40
CA PHE A 86 -5.65 5.98 -19.22
C PHE A 86 -4.90 4.66 -19.20
N LEU A 87 -3.65 4.65 -19.67
CA LEU A 87 -2.84 3.45 -19.73
C LEU A 87 -2.01 3.30 -18.45
N ILE A 88 -2.35 2.32 -17.62
CA ILE A 88 -1.50 1.82 -16.53
C ILE A 88 -1.07 0.40 -16.88
N THR A 89 0.19 0.25 -17.27
CA THR A 89 0.78 -1.04 -17.69
C THR A 89 1.74 -1.64 -16.67
N GLN A 90 2.15 -0.86 -15.66
CA GLN A 90 3.10 -1.29 -14.64
C GLN A 90 2.47 -1.30 -13.26
N ASN A 91 2.99 -2.16 -12.40
CA ASN A 91 2.61 -2.19 -11.00
C ASN A 91 3.09 -0.90 -10.30
N ASN A 92 2.13 -0.06 -9.93
CA ASN A 92 2.40 1.21 -9.26
C ASN A 92 2.44 1.08 -7.74
N PHE A 93 2.12 -0.09 -7.17
CA PHE A 93 1.94 -0.31 -5.73
C PHE A 93 3.09 -1.08 -5.08
N VAL A 94 4.32 -0.79 -5.50
CA VAL A 94 5.53 -1.57 -5.18
C VAL A 94 5.85 -1.52 -3.68
N PHE A 95 5.68 -0.37 -3.03
CA PHE A 95 6.01 -0.19 -1.62
C PHE A 95 5.05 -0.96 -0.73
N TYR A 96 3.74 -0.86 -0.97
CA TYR A 96 2.73 -1.65 -0.29
C TYR A 96 3.00 -3.15 -0.42
N GLU A 97 3.19 -3.64 -1.65
CA GLU A 97 3.39 -5.08 -1.89
C GLU A 97 4.67 -5.61 -1.26
N SER A 98 5.76 -4.82 -1.29
CA SER A 98 7.03 -5.20 -0.67
C SER A 98 6.99 -5.22 0.86
N ASN A 99 5.98 -4.60 1.47
CA ASN A 99 5.85 -4.48 2.93
C ASN A 99 4.56 -5.11 3.49
N ALA A 100 3.85 -5.92 2.70
CA ALA A 100 2.55 -6.48 3.06
C ALA A 100 2.56 -7.25 4.39
N GLU A 101 3.65 -7.98 4.68
CA GLU A 101 3.85 -8.69 5.95
C GLU A 101 3.82 -7.73 7.15
N PHE A 102 4.59 -6.63 7.09
CA PHE A 102 4.61 -5.61 8.16
C PHE A 102 3.30 -4.86 8.27
N ILE A 103 2.62 -4.62 7.15
CA ILE A 103 1.32 -3.94 7.12
C ILE A 103 0.26 -4.81 7.82
N SER A 104 0.37 -6.13 7.74
CA SER A 104 -0.54 -7.06 8.44
C SER A 104 -0.46 -6.99 9.97
N GLU A 105 0.63 -6.42 10.51
CA GLU A 105 0.84 -6.23 11.95
C GLU A 105 0.36 -4.87 12.49
N LEU A 106 -0.26 -4.04 11.64
CA LEU A 106 -0.81 -2.75 12.03
C LEU A 106 -2.12 -2.92 12.82
N ASP A 107 -2.57 -1.84 13.45
CA ASP A 107 -3.93 -1.77 14.02
C ASP A 107 -4.96 -2.17 12.96
N GLU A 108 -5.96 -2.97 13.36
CA GLU A 108 -6.96 -3.54 12.46
C GLU A 108 -7.67 -2.48 11.62
N ASN A 109 -7.93 -1.30 12.19
CA ASN A 109 -8.59 -0.21 11.47
C ASN A 109 -7.67 0.42 10.41
N VAL A 110 -6.40 0.60 10.77
CA VAL A 110 -5.38 1.13 9.84
C VAL A 110 -5.17 0.15 8.69
N LEU A 111 -5.03 -1.14 9.00
CA LEU A 111 -4.92 -2.20 7.99
C LEU A 111 -6.11 -2.20 7.04
N LYS A 112 -7.34 -2.14 7.57
CA LYS A 112 -8.56 -2.08 6.75
C LYS A 112 -8.57 -0.87 5.83
N ASP A 113 -8.20 0.30 6.32
CA ASP A 113 -8.17 1.52 5.52
C ASP A 113 -7.11 1.46 4.41
N VAL A 114 -5.91 0.94 4.73
CA VAL A 114 -4.84 0.70 3.76
C VAL A 114 -5.30 -0.25 2.66
N VAL A 115 -5.79 -1.43 3.04
CA VAL A 115 -6.26 -2.45 2.09
C VAL A 115 -7.42 -1.91 1.24
N ARG A 116 -8.37 -1.18 1.85
CA ARG A 116 -9.50 -0.60 1.13
C ARG A 116 -9.07 0.41 0.07
N PHE A 117 -8.10 1.26 0.36
CA PHE A 117 -7.52 2.16 -0.64
C PHE A 117 -6.95 1.36 -1.83
N TYR A 118 -6.13 0.35 -1.58
CA TYR A 118 -5.52 -0.43 -2.68
C TYR A 118 -6.54 -1.22 -3.49
N ILE A 119 -7.58 -1.77 -2.86
CA ILE A 119 -8.68 -2.47 -3.56
C ILE A 119 -9.45 -1.49 -4.47
N THR A 120 -9.83 -0.33 -3.94
CA THR A 120 -10.58 0.67 -4.72
C THR A 120 -9.73 1.25 -5.86
N ALA A 121 -8.44 1.51 -5.62
CA ALA A 121 -7.50 1.94 -6.65
C ALA A 121 -7.31 0.88 -7.75
N LYS A 122 -7.17 -0.41 -7.40
CA LYS A 122 -7.10 -1.51 -8.39
C LYS A 122 -8.40 -1.62 -9.20
N SER A 123 -9.55 -1.56 -8.53
CA SER A 123 -10.88 -1.55 -9.18
C SER A 123 -11.04 -0.37 -10.16
N LEU A 124 -10.55 0.82 -9.79
CA LEU A 124 -10.53 2.00 -10.67
C LEU A 124 -9.70 1.74 -11.94
N ILE A 125 -8.51 1.16 -11.80
CA ILE A 125 -7.64 0.79 -12.92
C ILE A 125 -8.33 -0.21 -13.85
N ASP A 126 -8.93 -1.27 -13.29
CA ASP A 126 -9.62 -2.30 -14.06
C ASP A 126 -10.82 -1.74 -14.83
N THR A 127 -11.54 -0.81 -14.21
CA THR A 127 -12.67 -0.12 -14.85
C THR A 127 -12.19 0.74 -16.02
N PHE A 128 -11.09 1.49 -15.86
CA PHE A 128 -10.45 2.24 -16.95
C PHE A 128 -9.96 1.32 -18.07
N ASN A 129 -9.30 0.20 -17.76
CA ASN A 129 -8.82 -0.75 -18.76
C ASN A 129 -9.96 -1.35 -19.59
N THR A 130 -11.09 -1.63 -18.94
CA THR A 130 -12.29 -2.12 -19.63
C THR A 130 -12.88 -1.04 -20.52
N ASN A 131 -12.97 0.21 -20.04
CA ASN A 131 -13.41 1.34 -20.87
C ASN A 131 -12.48 1.57 -22.08
N ASN A 132 -11.16 1.55 -21.88
CA ASN A 132 -10.17 1.65 -22.96
C ASN A 132 -10.38 0.57 -24.04
N THR A 133 -10.73 -0.65 -23.64
CA THR A 133 -11.05 -1.74 -24.58
C THR A 133 -12.29 -1.42 -25.41
N ASN A 134 -13.33 -0.86 -24.79
CA ASN A 134 -14.54 -0.43 -25.50
C ASN A 134 -14.25 0.74 -26.45
N ILE A 135 -13.48 1.74 -26.01
CA ILE A 135 -13.06 2.87 -26.86
C ILE A 135 -12.26 2.38 -28.06
N ASN A 136 -11.29 1.49 -27.87
CA ASN A 136 -10.55 0.88 -28.97
C ASN A 136 -11.48 0.17 -29.95
N LYS A 137 -12.50 -0.54 -29.45
CA LYS A 137 -13.45 -1.23 -30.31
C LYS A 137 -14.31 -0.28 -31.13
N ILE A 138 -14.73 0.84 -30.52
CA ILE A 138 -15.42 1.94 -31.22
C ILE A 138 -14.53 2.48 -32.33
N SER A 139 -13.25 2.76 -32.06
CA SER A 139 -12.31 3.26 -33.07
C SER A 139 -12.10 2.27 -34.23
N GLU A 140 -11.94 0.97 -33.93
CA GLU A 140 -11.84 -0.08 -34.96
C GLU A 140 -13.08 -0.14 -35.85
N ILE A 141 -14.28 -0.08 -35.27
CA ILE A 141 -15.53 -0.11 -36.03
C ILE A 141 -15.68 1.15 -36.87
N ALA A 142 -15.31 2.32 -36.34
CA ALA A 142 -15.36 3.58 -37.08
C ALA A 142 -14.50 3.55 -38.35
N ILE A 143 -13.31 2.92 -38.29
CA ILE A 143 -12.46 2.71 -39.47
C ILE A 143 -13.17 1.83 -40.49
N LYS A 144 -13.78 0.71 -40.06
CA LYS A 144 -14.53 -0.18 -40.97
C LYS A 144 -15.74 0.48 -41.62
N ILE A 145 -16.44 1.37 -40.90
CA ILE A 145 -17.53 2.17 -41.46
C ILE A 145 -17.00 3.14 -42.52
N ALA A 146 -15.80 3.70 -42.33
CA ALA A 146 -15.20 4.56 -43.35
C ALA A 146 -14.87 3.80 -44.64
N GLU A 147 -14.50 2.52 -44.53
CA GLU A 147 -14.27 1.62 -45.67
C GLU A 147 -15.57 1.13 -46.32
N GLU A 148 -16.58 0.80 -45.52
CA GLU A 148 -17.88 0.29 -45.96
C GLU A 148 -19.07 1.09 -45.37
N PRO A 149 -19.36 2.32 -45.87
CA PRO A 149 -20.31 3.23 -45.22
C PRO A 149 -21.77 2.75 -45.18
N MET A 150 -22.15 1.84 -46.07
CA MET A 150 -23.52 1.30 -46.19
C MET A 150 -23.71 -0.02 -45.42
N ASN A 151 -22.68 -0.49 -44.69
CA ASN A 151 -22.77 -1.71 -43.91
C ASN A 151 -23.53 -1.45 -42.59
N GLU A 152 -24.82 -1.79 -42.58
CA GLU A 152 -25.69 -1.62 -41.40
C GLU A 152 -25.24 -2.44 -40.18
N SER A 153 -24.54 -3.56 -40.38
CA SER A 153 -23.99 -4.33 -39.26
C SER A 153 -22.91 -3.55 -38.50
N TYR A 154 -22.04 -2.81 -39.19
CA TYR A 154 -21.04 -1.96 -38.53
C TYR A 154 -21.68 -0.79 -37.78
N ARG A 155 -22.73 -0.18 -38.33
CA ARG A 155 -23.50 0.88 -37.65
C ARG A 155 -24.16 0.36 -36.37
N GLY A 156 -24.76 -0.83 -36.43
CA GLY A 156 -25.33 -1.51 -35.27
C GLY A 156 -24.29 -1.82 -34.19
N LEU A 157 -23.11 -2.33 -34.58
CA LEU A 157 -22.01 -2.58 -33.65
C LEU A 157 -21.48 -1.29 -33.01
N LEU A 158 -21.33 -0.21 -33.79
CA LEU A 158 -20.89 1.08 -33.27
C LEU A 158 -21.86 1.61 -32.20
N ALA A 159 -23.17 1.56 -32.48
CA ALA A 159 -24.19 1.96 -31.52
C ALA A 159 -24.15 1.12 -30.23
N ALA A 160 -24.00 -0.21 -30.36
CA ALA A 160 -23.91 -1.11 -29.22
C ALA A 160 -22.70 -0.79 -28.33
N TYR A 161 -21.50 -0.68 -28.90
CA TYR A 161 -20.28 -0.38 -28.14
C TYR A 161 -20.28 1.04 -27.56
N THR A 162 -20.87 2.01 -28.26
CA THR A 162 -21.03 3.38 -27.74
C THR A 162 -21.94 3.40 -26.52
N ASN A 163 -23.05 2.64 -26.55
CA ASN A 163 -23.94 2.49 -25.40
C ASN A 163 -23.29 1.76 -24.22
N ILE A 164 -22.41 0.79 -24.47
CA ILE A 164 -21.61 0.16 -23.41
C ILE A 164 -20.64 1.19 -22.80
N ALA A 165 -19.88 1.90 -23.63
CA ALA A 165 -18.91 2.90 -23.16
C ALA A 165 -19.57 4.04 -22.36
N SER A 166 -20.77 4.48 -22.73
CA SER A 166 -21.51 5.51 -21.97
C SER A 166 -22.00 5.01 -20.61
N GLN A 167 -22.22 3.71 -20.44
CA GLN A 167 -22.56 3.11 -19.14
C GLN A 167 -21.35 2.93 -18.24
N TYR A 168 -20.15 2.76 -18.79
CA TYR A 168 -18.91 2.67 -18.01
C TYR A 168 -18.47 4.02 -17.43
N ALA A 169 -18.76 5.12 -18.14
CA ALA A 169 -18.39 6.45 -17.68
C ALA A 169 -18.90 6.79 -16.24
N PRO A 170 -20.17 6.61 -15.88
CA PRO A 170 -20.63 6.83 -14.51
C PRO A 170 -20.01 5.85 -13.50
N MET A 171 -19.74 4.60 -13.90
CA MET A 171 -19.07 3.63 -13.02
C MET A 171 -17.66 4.12 -12.65
N ILE A 172 -16.89 4.63 -13.62
CA ILE A 172 -15.56 5.22 -13.39
C ILE A 172 -15.65 6.38 -12.40
N ILE A 173 -16.64 7.26 -12.55
CA ILE A 173 -16.83 8.41 -11.67
C ILE A 173 -17.16 7.96 -10.24
N GLU A 174 -18.01 6.96 -10.09
CA GLU A 174 -18.36 6.38 -8.79
C GLU A 174 -17.12 5.80 -8.09
N ILE A 175 -16.37 4.91 -8.74
CA ILE A 175 -15.19 4.29 -8.14
C ILE A 175 -14.06 5.31 -7.93
N ASN A 176 -13.95 6.34 -8.77
CA ASN A 176 -13.04 7.48 -8.56
C ASN A 176 -13.35 8.18 -7.23
N ASN A 177 -14.63 8.52 -7.01
CA ASN A 177 -15.05 9.22 -5.80
C ASN A 177 -14.84 8.36 -4.56
N GLU A 178 -15.13 7.05 -4.63
CA GLU A 178 -14.83 6.13 -3.55
C GLU A 178 -13.33 6.04 -3.26
N THR A 179 -12.49 5.94 -4.29
CA THR A 179 -11.03 5.86 -4.16
C THR A 179 -10.47 7.12 -3.48
N LEU A 180 -10.92 8.31 -3.89
CA LEU A 180 -10.49 9.58 -3.27
C LEU A 180 -10.95 9.70 -1.82
N ARG A 181 -12.14 9.21 -1.48
CA ARG A 181 -12.59 9.13 -0.09
C ARG A 181 -11.72 8.17 0.73
N CYS A 182 -11.41 6.99 0.18
CA CYS A 182 -10.54 6.02 0.85
C CYS A 182 -9.12 6.59 1.04
N GLN A 183 -8.61 7.36 0.08
CA GLN A 183 -7.32 8.06 0.18
C GLN A 183 -7.29 9.05 1.35
N GLN A 184 -8.33 9.85 1.54
CA GLN A 184 -8.42 10.77 2.68
C GLN A 184 -8.46 9.99 4.00
N GLN A 185 -9.27 8.94 4.06
CA GLN A 185 -9.43 8.12 5.26
C GLN A 185 -8.14 7.43 5.68
N VAL A 186 -7.44 6.75 4.74
CA VAL A 186 -6.19 6.05 5.04
C VAL A 186 -5.08 6.98 5.49
N ILE A 187 -4.95 8.17 4.88
CA ILE A 187 -3.94 9.16 5.30
C ILE A 187 -4.19 9.62 6.74
N LEU A 188 -5.46 9.87 7.11
CA LEU A 188 -5.83 10.24 8.48
C LEU A 188 -5.51 9.11 9.46
N SER A 189 -5.85 7.87 9.12
CA SER A 189 -5.59 6.69 9.96
C SER A 189 -4.10 6.44 10.15
N ILE A 190 -3.29 6.56 9.08
CA ILE A 190 -1.83 6.44 9.16
C ILE A 190 -1.23 7.54 10.05
N ASN A 191 -1.64 8.80 9.88
CA ASN A 191 -1.10 9.89 10.70
C ASN A 191 -1.40 9.68 12.19
N ARG A 192 -2.63 9.26 12.53
CA ARG A 192 -3.01 8.95 13.93
C ARG A 192 -2.19 7.80 14.51
N GLU A 193 -1.93 6.76 13.71
CA GLU A 193 -1.14 5.62 14.18
C GLU A 193 0.32 6.00 14.37
N ILE A 194 0.91 6.82 13.47
CA ILE A 194 2.26 7.37 13.65
C ILE A 194 2.33 8.20 14.94
N GLU A 195 1.37 9.11 15.17
CA GLU A 195 1.33 9.92 16.40
C GLU A 195 1.19 9.09 17.69
N LYS A 196 0.57 7.91 17.60
CA LYS A 196 0.44 6.96 18.72
C LYS A 196 1.73 6.20 18.95
N LEU A 197 2.44 5.82 17.89
CA LEU A 197 3.71 5.09 17.95
C LEU A 197 4.91 5.97 18.32
N GLU A 198 4.83 7.29 18.08
CA GLU A 198 5.86 8.27 18.45
C GLU A 198 5.75 8.78 19.90
N LYS A 199 4.72 8.36 20.66
CA LYS A 199 4.50 8.70 22.08
C LYS A 199 5.01 7.62 23.02
#